data_AF-A0A6J5GY33-F1
#
_entry.id   AF-A0A6J5GY33-F1
#
_cell.length_a   1.000
_cell.length_b   1.000
_cell.length_c   1.000
_cell.angle_alpha   90.00
_cell.angle_beta   90.00
_cell.angle_gamma   90.00
#
_symmetry.space_group_name_H-M   'P 1'
#
loop_
_entity.id
_entity.type
_entity.pdbx_description
1 polymer ?
#
loop_
_entity_poly.entity_id
_entity_poly.type
_entity_poly.pdbx_seq_one_letter_code
_entity_poly.pdbx_strand_id
1 'polypeptide(L)' 'MDNVSREEKIRIRAYELWEKDGSPDGRADEYWEQARAQIEEEESEAGGGGADLKGRLPL' A
#
# COMPACT_ATOMS: atom_id res chain seq x y z
N MET A 1 6.68 11.11 -17.12
CA MET A 1 7.41 9.83 -17.11
C MET A 1 7.20 9.20 -15.75
N ASP A 2 5.93 8.97 -15.40
CA ASP A 2 5.49 8.81 -14.02
C ASP A 2 4.96 7.39 -13.87
N ASN A 3 5.81 6.43 -14.21
CA ASN A 3 5.50 5.02 -14.03
C ASN A 3 6.15 4.58 -12.73
N VAL A 4 5.52 4.97 -11.62
CA VAL A 4 5.75 4.29 -10.34
C VAL A 4 5.53 2.81 -10.63
N SER A 5 6.63 2.05 -10.64
CA SER A 5 6.59 0.63 -10.99
C SER A 5 5.65 -0.08 -10.03
N ARG A 6 4.98 -1.14 -10.50
CA ARG A 6 4.18 -2.07 -9.68
C ARG A 6 4.80 -2.29 -8.30
N GLU A 7 6.09 -2.61 -8.28
CA GLU A 7 6.85 -2.90 -7.06
C GLU A 7 6.91 -1.71 -6.08
N GLU A 8 6.98 -0.49 -6.59
CA GLU A 8 7.01 0.70 -5.76
C GLU A 8 5.63 1.02 -5.17
N LYS A 9 4.55 0.78 -5.92
CA LYS A 9 3.18 0.84 -5.37
C LYS A 9 3.00 -0.18 -4.25
N ILE A 10 3.47 -1.41 -4.47
CA ILE A 10 3.41 -2.49 -3.47
C ILE A 10 4.18 -2.08 -2.22
N ARG A 11 5.38 -1.51 -2.38
CA ARG A 11 6.21 -1.05 -1.26
C ARG A 11 5.53 0.03 -0.44
N ILE A 12 4.99 1.05 -1.09
CA ILE A 12 4.28 2.15 -0.42
C ILE A 12 3.08 1.59 0.33
N ARG A 13 2.27 0.77 -0.34
CA ARG A 13 1.05 0.18 0.23
C ARG A 13 1.35 -0.75 1.41
N ALA A 14 2.36 -1.60 1.30
CA ALA A 14 2.81 -2.49 2.37
C ALA A 14 3.30 -1.70 3.59
N TYR A 15 4.09 -0.65 3.34
CA TYR A 15 4.61 0.22 4.39
C TYR A 15 3.48 1.00 5.09
N GLU A 16 2.50 1.52 4.35
CA GLU A 16 1.33 2.18 4.94
C GLU A 16 0.49 1.24 5.79
N LEU A 17 0.24 0.00 5.32
CA LEU A 17 -0.47 -1.01 6.09
C LEU A 17 0.28 -1.36 7.38
N TRP A 18 1.60 -1.55 7.29
CA TRP A 18 2.46 -1.85 8.42
C TRP A 18 2.56 -0.70 9.44
N GLU A 19 2.65 0.54 8.99
CA GLU A 19 2.67 1.73 9.85
C GLU A 19 1.31 1.93 10.56
N LYS A 20 0.19 1.64 9.88
CA LYS A 20 -1.16 1.71 10.48
C LYS A 20 -1.41 0.66 11.55
N ASP A 21 -0.81 -0.53 11.42
CA ASP A 21 -0.93 -1.62 12.41
C ASP A 21 0.04 -1.47 13.61
N GLY A 22 0.86 -0.42 13.63
CA GLY A 22 1.79 -0.15 14.73
C GLY A 22 3.14 -0.85 14.58
N SER A 23 3.56 -1.13 13.35
CA SER A 23 4.87 -1.68 13.03
C SER A 23 5.20 -3.00 13.77
N PRO A 24 4.35 -4.04 13.66
CA PRO A 24 4.67 -5.34 14.22
C PRO A 24 5.94 -5.91 13.58
N ASP A 25 6.95 -6.16 14.40
CA ASP A 25 8.20 -6.79 13.97
C ASP A 25 7.93 -8.23 13.54
N GLY A 26 8.37 -8.60 12.33
CA GLY A 26 8.17 -9.94 11.76
C GLY A 26 6.90 -10.15 10.92
N ARG A 27 5.98 -9.18 10.82
CA ARG A 27 4.81 -9.29 9.91
C ARG A 27 4.93 -8.47 8.63
N ALA A 28 6.02 -7.73 8.45
CA ALA A 28 6.24 -6.89 7.27
C ALA A 28 6.11 -7.66 5.93
N ASP A 29 6.55 -8.92 5.91
CA ASP A 29 6.47 -9.79 4.73
C ASP A 29 5.00 -10.14 4.37
N GLU A 30 4.17 -10.36 5.39
CA GLU A 30 2.73 -10.66 5.24
C GLU A 30 1.98 -9.45 4.67
N TYR A 31 2.32 -8.23 5.13
CA TYR A 31 1.79 -6.99 4.55
C TYR A 31 2.30 -6.73 3.13
N TRP A 32 3.53 -7.14 2.81
CA TRP A 32 4.11 -7.03 1.48
C TRP A 32 3.36 -7.91 0.48
N GLU A 33 3.11 -9.18 0.82
CA GLU A 33 2.33 -10.08 -0.03
C GLU A 33 0.88 -9.61 -0.21
N GLN A 34 0.27 -9.09 0.85
CA GLN A 34 -1.10 -8.58 0.82
C GLN A 34 -1.22 -7.31 -0.05
N ALA A 35 -0.24 -6.40 0.04
CA ALA A 35 -0.14 -5.24 -0.84
C ALA A 35 0.12 -5.63 -2.29
N ARG A 36 0.96 -6.65 -2.52
CA ARG A 36 1.23 -7.20 -3.85
C ARG A 36 -0.02 -7.73 -4.52
N ALA A 37 -0.79 -8.54 -3.82
CA ALA A 37 -2.04 -9.09 -4.34
C ALA A 37 -3.04 -7.97 -4.67
N GLN A 38 -3.19 -6.97 -3.78
CA GLN A 38 -4.08 -5.82 -4.03
C GLN A 38 -3.67 -5.01 -5.26
N ILE A 39 -2.38 -4.70 -5.43
CA ILE A 39 -1.92 -3.93 -6.59
C ILE A 39 -2.02 -4.74 -7.88
N GLU A 40 -1.76 -6.04 -7.85
CA GLU A 40 -1.86 -6.91 -9.04
C GLU A 40 -3.31 -7.07 -9.51
N GLU A 41 -4.25 -7.15 -8.56
CA GLU A 41 -5.70 -7.15 -8.82
C GLU A 41 -6.19 -5.77 -9.29
N GLU A 42 -5.76 -4.68 -8.64
CA GLU A 42 -6.13 -3.30 -9.01
C GLU A 42 -5.54 -2.87 -10.37
N GLU A 43 -4.31 -3.26 -10.70
CA GLU A 43 -3.73 -3.02 -12.04
C GLU A 43 -4.44 -3.84 -13.13
N SER A 44 -5.05 -4.96 -12.77
CA SER A 44 -5.88 -5.74 -13.68
C SER A 44 -7.31 -5.18 -13.81
N GLU A 45 -7.85 -4.56 -12.77
CA GLU A 45 -9.24 -4.07 -12.75
C GLU A 45 -9.42 -2.59 -13.10
N ALA A 46 -8.57 -1.66 -12.66
CA ALA A 46 -8.67 -0.24 -13.03
C ALA A 46 -7.52 0.61 -12.48
N GLY A 47 -6.94 1.47 -13.32
CA GLY A 47 -6.02 2.53 -12.90
C GLY A 47 -6.67 3.66 -12.09
N GLY A 48 -7.18 3.40 -10.88
CA GLY A 48 -7.60 4.46 -9.98
C GLY A 48 -8.27 4.00 -8.70
N GLY A 49 -7.80 4.50 -7.56
CA GLY A 49 -8.65 4.66 -6.38
C GLY A 49 -8.11 4.19 -5.03
N GLY A 50 -6.80 4.24 -4.79
CA GLY A 50 -6.23 3.99 -3.46
C GLY A 50 -6.38 5.16 -2.48
N ALA A 51 -7.63 5.48 -2.12
CA ALA A 51 -8.10 6.10 -0.87
C ALA A 51 -7.13 6.97 -0.05
N ASP A 52 -7.22 8.27 -0.28
CA ASP A 52 -7.55 9.28 0.73
C ASP A 52 -7.86 8.77 2.16
N LEU A 53 -6.86 8.38 2.95
CA LEU A 53 -7.06 8.10 4.38
C LEU A 53 -5.95 8.61 5.31
N LYS A 54 -5.09 9.56 4.89
CA LYS A 54 -4.32 10.34 5.88
C LYS A 54 -5.22 11.43 6.42
N GLY A 55 -6.01 11.03 7.40
CA GLY A 55 -6.76 11.90 8.29
C GLY A 55 -5.93 13.15 8.59
N ARG A 56 -6.40 14.24 8.02
CA ARG A 56 -6.08 15.60 8.40
C ARG A 56 -6.32 15.67 9.90
N LEU A 57 -5.25 15.54 10.68
CA LEU A 57 -5.22 15.91 12.09
C LEU A 57 -5.07 17.43 12.13
N PRO A 58 -6.09 18.16 12.59
CA PRO A 58 -5.83 19.36 13.37
C PRO A 58 -6.51 19.28 14.75
N LEU A 59 -5.64 19.34 15.76
CA LEU A 59 -5.77 19.89 17.13
C LEU A 59 -7.01 19.54 17.97
#